data_AF-A0A7C4V5A2-F1
#
_entry.id   AF-A0A7C4V5A2-F1
#
_cell.length_a   1.000
_cell.length_b   1.000
_cell.length_c   1.000
_cell.angle_alpha   90.00
_cell.angle_beta   90.00
_cell.angle_gamma   90.00
#
_symmetry.space_group_name_H-M   'P 1'
#
loop_
_entity.id
_entity.type
_entity.pdbx_description
1 polymer ?
#
loop_
_entity_poly.entity_id
_entity_poly.type
_entity_poly.pdbx_seq_one_letter_code
_entity_poly.pdbx_strand_id
1 'polypeptide(L)'
;MLFRFRQGMDTGMNARRKGPAGWLAGPLLTACIVLIFLVLPQGQALAEGATYYVAPWGNNASPGTFAQPWASIDYAAMMAQAGDTIIIRGGIYEEWVETRRSGAPGAPITFRAYPGERPILDGYRLEWGTGFAIAGEHSYIRLEGLTIRNFSGYGLVLWGSNHHIELVNLEIYGCDTALRLTEFAIPGSTVEDVLVEGLYLHDNALLGMDCSPGPCRRLTIRDTISARNGTGNNTAADGFAFESGEDILVEHCQAYRNAGDGFDFKTAGTRLSRVLSWGNVRNGIKLWNIGATLENSISRDNGLAGVVLEAGGTYTLTNNVVAHNALETGDYGMYVAYDPPAAAELRLFNNIFAFNGSGVYFGEHVLLWEDHNLYYSREDSEIQAAFTGRVDYSRLDLNTGLWYIETGNGRHSASIDPAFRDPAARDYHLRPDSPAIDAGSTAWAPAVDFDGVPRPQGLAADIGAYEWIVWGNRVWMPLLQR
;
A
#
# COMPACT_ATOMS: atom_id res chain seq x y z
N MET A 1 -31.51 -56.22 -13.60
CA MET A 1 -32.33 -55.68 -14.70
C MET A 1 -31.52 -54.57 -15.35
N LEU A 2 -30.75 -54.80 -16.42
CA LEU A 2 -31.12 -55.27 -17.77
C LEU A 2 -32.28 -54.44 -18.36
N PHE A 3 -32.27 -53.90 -19.59
CA PHE A 3 -31.32 -53.84 -20.71
C PHE A 3 -32.03 -53.07 -21.85
N ARG A 4 -31.25 -52.39 -22.72
CA ARG A 4 -31.35 -52.28 -24.22
C ARG A 4 -32.66 -51.78 -24.89
N PHE A 5 -32.64 -51.07 -26.03
CA PHE A 5 -31.90 -51.25 -27.31
C PHE A 5 -31.54 -49.87 -27.93
N ARG A 6 -30.34 -49.58 -28.50
CA ARG A 6 -29.69 -50.03 -29.79
C ARG A 6 -30.53 -49.68 -31.04
N GLN A 7 -30.07 -49.08 -32.14
CA GLN A 7 -28.81 -49.16 -32.93
C GLN A 7 -28.63 -47.80 -33.71
N GLY A 8 -27.50 -47.38 -34.30
CA GLY A 8 -26.22 -48.02 -34.63
C GLY A 8 -25.96 -48.15 -36.13
N MET A 9 -25.10 -47.27 -36.66
CA MET A 9 -24.04 -47.45 -37.68
C MET A 9 -24.38 -47.79 -39.15
N ASP A 10 -23.93 -46.89 -40.03
CA ASP A 10 -22.79 -46.99 -40.98
C ASP A 10 -22.51 -48.28 -41.80
N THR A 11 -21.74 -48.08 -42.88
CA THR A 11 -21.18 -49.01 -43.89
C THR A 11 -21.91 -49.03 -45.24
N GLY A 12 -21.26 -49.01 -46.40
CA GLY A 12 -19.83 -49.03 -46.71
C GLY A 12 -19.60 -49.06 -48.23
N MET A 13 -18.36 -48.77 -48.60
CA MET A 13 -17.74 -48.87 -49.92
C MET A 13 -18.12 -50.12 -50.73
N ASN A 14 -18.12 -49.99 -52.07
CA ASN A 14 -17.46 -51.02 -52.88
C ASN A 14 -16.94 -50.50 -54.23
N ALA A 15 -15.74 -50.98 -54.56
CA ALA A 15 -14.92 -50.66 -55.71
C ALA A 15 -15.03 -51.73 -56.80
N ARG A 16 -14.61 -51.41 -58.04
CA ARG A 16 -13.37 -51.93 -58.68
C ARG A 16 -13.43 -51.98 -60.22
N ARG A 17 -12.20 -51.89 -60.78
CA ARG A 17 -11.61 -52.44 -62.04
C ARG A 17 -11.48 -51.42 -63.18
N LYS A 18 -10.40 -51.35 -63.99
CA LYS A 18 -9.02 -51.90 -64.07
C LYS A 18 -8.30 -51.03 -65.16
N GLY A 19 -6.97 -50.82 -65.10
CA GLY A 19 -6.16 -49.89 -65.97
C GLY A 19 -5.93 -50.32 -67.45
N PRO A 20 -4.83 -49.92 -68.17
CA PRO A 20 -3.57 -49.24 -67.75
C PRO A 20 -2.95 -48.15 -68.71
N ALA A 21 -1.79 -47.60 -68.28
CA ALA A 21 -0.59 -47.14 -69.02
C ALA A 21 -0.54 -45.83 -69.87
N GLY A 22 0.51 -45.02 -69.64
CA GLY A 22 1.01 -43.96 -70.56
C GLY A 22 1.93 -42.93 -69.88
N TRP A 23 3.08 -42.61 -70.48
CA TRP A 23 4.26 -41.94 -69.89
C TRP A 23 4.36 -40.41 -70.13
N LEU A 24 5.12 -39.74 -69.23
CA LEU A 24 6.03 -38.57 -69.36
C LEU A 24 5.62 -37.23 -70.02
N ALA A 25 5.98 -36.14 -69.31
CA ALA A 25 6.76 -34.95 -69.73
C ALA A 25 6.14 -33.59 -69.31
N GLY A 26 6.94 -32.74 -68.65
CA GLY A 26 6.57 -31.41 -68.13
C GLY A 26 6.66 -30.27 -69.17
N PRO A 27 7.14 -29.08 -68.77
CA PRO A 27 6.36 -28.00 -68.15
C PRO A 27 6.37 -26.71 -69.00
N LEU A 28 5.58 -25.69 -68.64
CA LEU A 28 5.90 -24.26 -68.79
C LEU A 28 4.90 -23.45 -67.95
N LEU A 29 5.33 -23.08 -66.75
CA LEU A 29 4.60 -22.21 -65.80
C LEU A 29 5.06 -20.77 -66.03
N THR A 30 4.18 -19.93 -66.56
CA THR A 30 4.34 -18.47 -66.58
C THR A 30 3.94 -17.95 -65.21
N ALA A 31 4.91 -17.48 -64.42
CA ALA A 31 4.66 -16.90 -63.11
C ALA A 31 4.05 -15.50 -63.23
N CYS A 32 2.76 -15.35 -62.92
CA CYS A 32 2.15 -14.06 -62.60
C CYS A 32 2.51 -13.71 -61.15
N ILE A 33 3.37 -12.71 -60.96
CA ILE A 33 3.66 -12.13 -59.65
C ILE A 33 2.44 -11.29 -59.22
N VAL A 34 1.67 -11.81 -58.27
CA VAL A 34 0.69 -11.03 -57.52
C VAL A 34 1.45 -10.35 -56.38
N LEU A 35 1.65 -9.03 -56.49
CA LEU A 35 2.16 -8.20 -55.40
C LEU A 35 1.06 -8.06 -54.33
N ILE A 36 1.14 -8.87 -53.28
CA ILE A 36 0.40 -8.65 -52.03
C ILE A 36 1.15 -7.55 -51.28
N PHE A 37 0.59 -6.34 -51.23
CA PHE A 37 1.04 -5.31 -50.30
C PHE A 37 0.68 -5.76 -48.88
N LEU A 38 1.67 -6.22 -48.13
CA LEU A 38 1.62 -6.34 -46.68
C LEU A 38 1.49 -4.93 -46.11
N VAL A 39 0.26 -4.52 -45.78
CA VAL A 39 0.03 -3.36 -44.91
C VAL A 39 0.43 -3.80 -43.50
N LEU A 40 1.70 -3.61 -43.16
CA LEU A 40 2.13 -3.64 -41.77
C LEU A 40 1.34 -2.56 -41.03
N PRO A 41 0.72 -2.84 -39.87
CA PRO A 41 0.18 -1.79 -39.03
C PRO A 41 1.36 -0.87 -38.69
N GLN A 42 1.37 0.32 -39.27
CA GLN A 42 2.28 1.36 -38.82
C GLN A 42 1.87 1.65 -37.39
N GLY A 43 2.70 1.25 -36.42
CA GLY A 43 2.59 1.79 -35.08
C GLY A 43 2.60 3.30 -35.23
N GLN A 44 1.47 3.94 -34.94
CA GLN A 44 1.43 5.38 -34.89
C GLN A 44 2.48 5.79 -33.87
N ALA A 45 3.54 6.46 -34.32
CA ALA A 45 4.41 7.17 -33.40
C ALA A 45 3.49 8.12 -32.63
N LEU A 46 3.36 7.92 -31.32
CA LEU A 46 2.64 8.87 -30.47
C LEU A 46 3.31 10.23 -30.69
N ALA A 47 2.54 11.22 -31.14
CA ALA A 47 3.05 12.57 -31.27
C ALA A 47 3.57 13.01 -29.89
N GLU A 48 4.79 13.54 -29.84
CA GLU A 48 5.35 14.09 -28.61
C GLU A 48 4.44 15.24 -28.15
N GLY A 49 3.87 15.12 -26.95
CA GLY A 49 2.91 16.09 -26.44
C GLY A 49 3.54 17.46 -26.24
N ALA A 50 2.72 18.51 -26.29
CA ALA A 50 3.20 19.87 -26.16
C ALA A 50 3.56 20.19 -24.70
N THR A 51 4.53 21.09 -24.51
CA THR A 51 4.85 21.64 -23.19
C THR A 51 4.25 23.03 -23.06
N TYR A 52 3.40 23.21 -22.04
CA TYR A 52 2.79 24.50 -21.69
C TYR A 52 3.26 24.98 -20.32
N TYR A 53 3.19 26.29 -20.09
CA TYR A 53 3.60 26.93 -18.85
C TYR A 53 2.44 27.71 -18.24
N VAL A 54 2.28 27.58 -16.92
CA VAL A 54 1.29 28.30 -16.12
C VAL A 54 2.02 29.12 -15.06
N ALA A 55 1.65 30.38 -14.87
CA ALA A 55 2.23 31.26 -13.86
C ALA A 55 1.18 32.22 -13.29
N PRO A 56 1.27 32.65 -12.02
CA PRO A 56 0.28 33.59 -11.45
C PRO A 56 0.23 34.95 -12.16
N TRP A 57 1.28 35.32 -12.88
CA TRP A 57 1.37 36.54 -13.70
C TRP A 57 1.04 36.31 -15.18
N GLY A 58 0.61 35.10 -15.55
CA GLY A 58 0.29 34.73 -16.92
C GLY A 58 -1.03 35.32 -17.42
N ASN A 59 -1.43 34.92 -18.63
CA ASN A 59 -2.70 35.29 -19.25
C ASN A 59 -3.27 34.10 -20.03
N ASN A 60 -4.53 33.70 -19.79
CA ASN A 60 -5.15 32.57 -20.49
C ASN A 60 -5.38 32.82 -22.00
N ALA A 61 -5.25 34.06 -22.47
CA ALA A 61 -5.22 34.38 -23.90
C ALA A 61 -3.84 34.20 -24.54
N SER A 62 -2.79 33.96 -23.75
CA SER A 62 -1.43 33.70 -24.24
C SER A 62 -1.28 32.29 -24.81
N PRO A 63 -0.23 32.02 -25.61
CA PRO A 63 0.00 30.70 -26.21
C PRO A 63 0.48 29.62 -25.22
N GLY A 64 0.61 29.92 -23.92
CA GLY A 64 1.08 28.95 -22.90
C GLY A 64 2.58 28.64 -23.00
N THR A 65 3.38 29.54 -23.57
CA THR A 65 4.84 29.38 -23.68
C THR A 65 5.55 29.86 -22.41
N PHE A 66 6.83 29.52 -22.22
CA PHE A 66 7.60 29.99 -21.05
C PHE A 66 7.59 31.52 -20.88
N ALA A 67 7.68 32.26 -21.99
CA ALA A 67 7.68 33.73 -21.99
C ALA A 67 6.27 34.33 -21.88
N GLN A 68 5.25 33.58 -22.27
CA GLN A 68 3.84 34.00 -22.24
C GLN A 68 2.99 32.85 -21.68
N PRO A 69 3.10 32.59 -20.36
CA PRO A 69 2.41 31.48 -19.73
C PRO A 69 0.90 31.76 -19.61
N TRP A 70 0.11 30.71 -19.45
CA TRP A 70 -1.27 30.82 -18.99
C TRP A 70 -1.32 31.27 -17.53
N ALA A 71 -2.45 31.83 -17.10
CA ALA A 71 -2.62 32.39 -15.76
C ALA A 71 -3.05 31.33 -14.73
N SER A 72 -3.82 30.32 -15.17
CA SER A 72 -4.58 29.41 -14.30
C SER A 72 -4.21 27.95 -14.59
N ILE A 73 -4.10 27.15 -13.52
CA ILE A 73 -3.90 25.71 -13.59
C ILE A 73 -5.19 25.04 -14.09
N ASP A 74 -6.36 25.51 -13.67
CA ASP A 74 -7.65 25.01 -14.14
C ASP A 74 -7.83 25.17 -15.66
N TYR A 75 -7.50 26.36 -16.17
CA TYR A 75 -7.50 26.60 -17.61
C TYR A 75 -6.58 25.61 -18.33
N ALA A 76 -5.37 25.40 -17.82
CA ALA A 76 -4.44 24.43 -18.41
C ALA A 76 -4.99 22.99 -18.38
N ALA A 77 -5.66 22.60 -17.28
CA ALA A 77 -6.28 21.29 -17.13
C ALA A 77 -7.42 21.05 -18.13
N MET A 78 -8.19 22.08 -18.47
CA MET A 78 -9.25 22.00 -19.49
C MET A 78 -8.70 21.91 -20.92
N MET A 79 -7.53 22.49 -21.16
CA MET A 79 -6.90 22.59 -22.49
C MET A 79 -5.99 21.41 -22.83
N ALA A 80 -5.40 20.75 -21.83
CA ALA A 80 -4.45 19.67 -22.02
C ALA A 80 -5.02 18.50 -22.84
N GLN A 81 -4.15 17.92 -23.68
CA GLN A 81 -4.39 16.72 -24.46
C GLN A 81 -3.40 15.62 -24.06
N ALA A 82 -3.69 14.38 -24.46
CA ALA A 82 -2.84 13.24 -24.15
C ALA A 82 -1.38 13.47 -24.59
N GLY A 83 -0.44 13.23 -23.67
CA GLY A 83 0.98 13.45 -23.83
C GLY A 83 1.47 14.85 -23.40
N ASP A 84 0.57 15.82 -23.23
CA ASP A 84 0.97 17.19 -22.88
C ASP A 84 1.59 17.26 -21.49
N THR A 85 2.55 18.18 -21.34
CA THR A 85 3.17 18.53 -20.06
C THR A 85 2.87 19.98 -19.69
N ILE A 86 2.18 20.18 -18.59
CA ILE A 86 1.88 21.46 -17.98
C ILE A 86 2.92 21.75 -16.88
N ILE A 87 3.77 22.75 -17.11
CA ILE A 87 4.79 23.21 -16.17
C ILE A 87 4.24 24.38 -15.36
N ILE A 88 4.12 24.21 -14.04
CA ILE A 88 3.51 25.19 -13.14
C ILE A 88 4.60 25.96 -12.40
N ARG A 89 4.64 27.27 -12.61
CA ARG A 89 5.61 28.18 -11.98
C ARG A 89 5.26 28.40 -10.51
N GLY A 90 6.26 28.82 -9.73
CA GLY A 90 6.11 29.11 -8.31
C GLY A 90 5.17 30.28 -8.05
N GLY A 91 4.44 30.18 -6.95
CA GLY A 91 3.50 31.20 -6.48
C GLY A 91 2.20 30.60 -5.98
N ILE A 92 1.28 31.48 -5.59
CA ILE A 92 -0.02 31.11 -5.05
C ILE A 92 -1.07 31.18 -6.15
N TYR A 93 -1.81 30.10 -6.31
CA TYR A 93 -2.94 29.93 -7.21
C TYR A 93 -4.20 29.81 -6.36
N GLU A 94 -4.96 30.89 -6.27
CA GLU A 94 -6.23 30.94 -5.53
C GLU A 94 -7.37 30.52 -6.44
N GLU A 95 -7.38 29.23 -6.78
CA GLU A 95 -8.35 28.60 -7.66
C GLU A 95 -8.61 27.17 -7.18
N TRP A 96 -9.62 26.53 -7.76
CA TRP A 96 -9.77 25.08 -7.75
C TRP A 96 -9.52 24.57 -9.16
N VAL A 97 -9.10 23.32 -9.28
CA VAL A 97 -8.74 22.70 -10.56
C VAL A 97 -9.62 21.49 -10.80
N GLU A 98 -10.22 21.41 -11.98
CA GLU A 98 -10.92 20.21 -12.44
C GLU A 98 -10.39 19.75 -13.80
N THR A 99 -9.77 18.58 -13.85
CA THR A 99 -9.44 17.94 -15.13
C THR A 99 -10.58 17.03 -15.58
N ARG A 100 -11.05 17.29 -16.80
CA ARG A 100 -12.01 16.46 -17.55
C ARG A 100 -11.38 15.85 -18.81
N ARG A 101 -10.10 15.51 -18.71
CA ARG A 101 -9.26 15.03 -19.82
C ARG A 101 -8.49 13.80 -19.39
N SER A 102 -8.35 12.86 -20.30
CA SER A 102 -7.49 11.68 -20.12
C SER A 102 -6.22 11.84 -20.94
N GLY A 103 -5.12 11.32 -20.40
CA GLY A 103 -3.99 10.94 -21.24
C GLY A 103 -4.29 9.64 -22.01
N ALA A 104 -3.23 9.02 -22.50
CA ALA A 104 -3.27 7.71 -23.14
C ALA A 104 -2.12 6.82 -22.64
N PRO A 105 -2.18 5.50 -22.84
CA PRO A 105 -1.04 4.61 -22.57
C PRO A 105 0.25 5.12 -23.23
N GLY A 106 1.29 5.35 -22.44
CA GLY A 106 2.57 5.90 -22.92
C GLY A 106 2.56 7.40 -23.24
N ALA A 107 1.44 8.09 -23.07
CA ALA A 107 1.29 9.53 -23.26
C ALA A 107 0.36 10.13 -22.18
N PRO A 108 0.78 10.12 -20.90
CA PRO A 108 -0.01 10.71 -19.83
C PRO A 108 -0.07 12.24 -19.96
N ILE A 109 -1.12 12.86 -19.42
CA ILE A 109 -1.12 14.31 -19.16
C ILE A 109 -0.32 14.54 -17.88
N THR A 110 0.71 15.36 -17.93
CA THR A 110 1.58 15.62 -16.78
C THR A 110 1.43 17.05 -16.29
N PHE A 111 1.03 17.25 -15.04
CA PHE A 111 1.10 18.51 -14.33
C PHE A 111 2.29 18.45 -13.39
N ARG A 112 3.28 19.33 -13.55
CA ARG A 112 4.45 19.34 -12.67
C ARG A 112 4.93 20.73 -12.31
N ALA A 113 5.45 20.87 -11.09
CA ALA A 113 6.14 22.07 -10.68
C ALA A 113 7.36 22.37 -11.57
N TYR A 114 7.62 23.65 -11.81
CA TYR A 114 8.87 24.08 -12.42
C TYR A 114 10.04 23.75 -11.47
N PRO A 115 11.16 23.18 -11.97
CA PRO A 115 12.26 22.76 -11.11
C PRO A 115 12.77 23.87 -10.17
N GLY A 116 12.78 23.58 -8.87
CA GLY A 116 13.22 24.52 -7.83
C GLY A 116 12.20 25.60 -7.44
N GLU A 117 11.01 25.60 -8.04
CA GLU A 117 9.91 26.49 -7.67
C GLU A 117 8.82 25.73 -6.92
N ARG A 118 8.00 26.45 -6.14
CA ARG A 118 6.92 25.87 -5.33
C ARG A 118 5.56 26.46 -5.74
N PRO A 119 4.79 25.78 -6.60
CA PRO A 119 3.40 26.14 -6.88
C PRO A 119 2.49 25.72 -5.71
N ILE A 120 1.62 26.61 -5.28
CA ILE A 120 0.70 26.39 -4.16
C ILE A 120 -0.73 26.61 -4.66
N LEU A 121 -1.53 25.56 -4.72
CA LEU A 121 -2.98 25.64 -4.91
C LEU A 121 -3.65 25.92 -3.55
N ASP A 122 -4.30 27.07 -3.40
CA ASP A 122 -4.72 27.60 -2.10
C ASP A 122 -6.22 27.91 -2.04
N GLY A 123 -6.92 27.19 -1.17
CA GLY A 123 -8.36 27.32 -0.95
C GLY A 123 -8.79 28.40 0.04
N TYR A 124 -7.87 29.14 0.68
CA TYR A 124 -8.15 30.01 1.83
C TYR A 124 -9.30 31.03 1.62
N ARG A 125 -9.54 31.48 0.38
CA ARG A 125 -10.58 32.47 0.04
C ARG A 125 -11.70 31.90 -0.83
N LEU A 126 -11.79 30.58 -0.95
CA LEU A 126 -12.75 29.91 -1.81
C LEU A 126 -13.92 29.36 -0.99
N GLU A 127 -15.14 29.52 -1.51
CA GLU A 127 -16.31 28.83 -0.97
C GLU A 127 -16.32 27.35 -1.38
N TRP A 128 -15.71 27.02 -2.52
CA TRP A 128 -15.62 25.66 -3.02
C TRP A 128 -14.66 24.83 -2.17
N GLY A 129 -15.09 23.63 -1.80
CA GLY A 129 -14.39 22.79 -0.82
C GLY A 129 -13.28 21.90 -1.39
N THR A 130 -13.13 21.76 -2.70
CA THR A 130 -12.19 20.79 -3.28
C THR A 130 -11.07 21.48 -4.06
N GLY A 131 -9.82 21.09 -3.82
CA GLY A 131 -8.64 21.64 -4.48
C GLY A 131 -8.45 21.15 -5.91
N PHE A 132 -7.98 19.92 -6.08
CA PHE A 132 -7.73 19.32 -7.39
C PHE A 132 -8.63 18.10 -7.58
N ALA A 133 -9.48 18.13 -8.61
CA ALA A 133 -10.37 17.03 -8.95
C ALA A 133 -9.99 16.41 -10.30
N ILE A 134 -9.85 15.08 -10.33
CA ILE A 134 -9.88 14.28 -11.56
C ILE A 134 -11.31 13.75 -11.68
N ALA A 135 -12.15 14.40 -12.50
CA ALA A 135 -13.60 14.26 -12.41
C ALA A 135 -14.21 13.44 -13.54
N GLY A 136 -14.92 12.36 -13.20
CA GLY A 136 -15.49 11.40 -14.15
C GLY A 136 -14.54 10.24 -14.43
N GLU A 137 -14.56 9.71 -15.65
CA GLU A 137 -13.75 8.55 -16.06
C GLU A 137 -12.47 9.00 -16.78
N HIS A 138 -11.59 9.69 -16.03
CA HIS A 138 -10.32 10.18 -16.57
C HIS A 138 -9.11 9.48 -15.97
N SER A 139 -8.11 9.26 -16.83
CA SER A 139 -7.03 8.30 -16.61
C SER A 139 -5.74 8.76 -17.29
N TYR A 140 -4.61 8.13 -16.95
CA TYR A 140 -3.28 8.48 -17.49
C TYR A 140 -2.91 9.94 -17.18
N ILE A 141 -2.96 10.29 -15.89
CA ILE A 141 -2.64 11.63 -15.41
C ILE A 141 -1.55 11.51 -14.36
N ARG A 142 -0.53 12.37 -14.48
CA ARG A 142 0.53 12.52 -13.50
C ARG A 142 0.48 13.91 -12.88
N LEU A 143 0.45 13.98 -11.54
CA LEU A 143 0.55 15.21 -10.78
C LEU A 143 1.81 15.18 -9.92
N GLU A 144 2.69 16.16 -10.08
CA GLU A 144 4.02 16.14 -9.48
C GLU A 144 4.46 17.47 -8.85
N GLY A 145 4.84 17.45 -7.57
CA GLY A 145 5.55 18.57 -6.93
C GLY A 145 4.70 19.77 -6.53
N LEU A 146 3.38 19.63 -6.39
CA LEU A 146 2.49 20.71 -5.95
C LEU A 146 2.29 20.69 -4.42
N THR A 147 2.12 21.87 -3.85
CA THR A 147 1.48 22.04 -2.55
C THR A 147 0.00 22.35 -2.75
N ILE A 148 -0.90 21.66 -2.06
CA ILE A 148 -2.35 21.90 -2.06
C ILE A 148 -2.80 22.17 -0.62
N ARG A 149 -3.50 23.27 -0.35
CA ARG A 149 -3.84 23.62 1.03
C ARG A 149 -5.13 24.42 1.21
N ASN A 150 -5.61 24.44 2.45
CA ASN A 150 -6.70 25.31 2.93
C ASN A 150 -8.04 25.11 2.20
N PHE A 151 -8.36 23.88 1.80
CA PHE A 151 -9.66 23.56 1.18
C PHE A 151 -10.63 23.02 2.24
N SER A 152 -11.85 23.54 2.32
CA SER A 152 -12.81 23.15 3.36
C SER A 152 -13.34 21.71 3.24
N GLY A 153 -13.04 21.05 2.12
CA GLY A 153 -13.27 19.63 1.82
C GLY A 153 -11.96 18.95 1.42
N TYR A 154 -11.89 18.40 0.21
CA TYR A 154 -10.75 17.57 -0.20
C TYR A 154 -9.60 18.37 -0.79
N GLY A 155 -8.36 18.04 -0.42
CA GLY A 155 -7.18 18.58 -1.11
C GLY A 155 -7.12 18.08 -2.56
N LEU A 156 -7.08 16.76 -2.73
CA LEU A 156 -7.15 16.10 -4.03
C LEU A 156 -8.22 15.01 -4.01
N VAL A 157 -9.01 14.91 -5.07
CA VAL A 157 -10.04 13.87 -5.24
C VAL A 157 -9.99 13.21 -6.61
N LEU A 158 -10.13 11.88 -6.62
CA LEU A 158 -10.46 11.08 -7.80
C LEU A 158 -11.98 10.85 -7.81
N TRP A 159 -12.68 11.62 -8.64
CA TRP A 159 -14.13 11.77 -8.56
C TRP A 159 -14.80 10.98 -9.68
N GLY A 160 -14.70 9.66 -9.63
CA GLY A 160 -15.29 8.74 -10.60
C GLY A 160 -14.46 7.48 -10.75
N SER A 161 -14.60 6.81 -11.89
CA SER A 161 -13.81 5.62 -12.19
C SER A 161 -12.49 6.02 -12.86
N ASN A 162 -11.45 6.22 -12.06
CA ASN A 162 -10.15 6.70 -12.53
C ASN A 162 -9.12 5.57 -12.51
N HIS A 163 -8.26 5.51 -13.53
CA HIS A 163 -7.16 4.54 -13.54
C HIS A 163 -5.86 5.09 -14.10
N HIS A 164 -4.74 4.44 -13.81
CA HIS A 164 -3.41 4.86 -14.29
C HIS A 164 -3.11 6.31 -13.89
N ILE A 165 -3.24 6.58 -12.58
CA ILE A 165 -2.98 7.90 -12.00
C ILE A 165 -1.65 7.83 -11.24
N GLU A 166 -0.82 8.85 -11.39
CA GLU A 166 0.44 8.99 -10.68
C GLU A 166 0.43 10.27 -9.86
N LEU A 167 0.51 10.15 -8.55
CA LEU A 167 0.59 11.25 -7.60
C LEU A 167 1.98 11.23 -6.96
N VAL A 168 2.79 12.26 -7.22
CA VAL A 168 4.22 12.22 -6.88
C VAL A 168 4.66 13.51 -6.19
N ASN A 169 5.35 13.39 -5.05
CA ASN A 169 5.95 14.52 -4.34
C ASN A 169 4.97 15.67 -4.04
N LEU A 170 3.73 15.34 -3.62
CA LEU A 170 2.72 16.34 -3.26
C LEU A 170 2.73 16.60 -1.75
N GLU A 171 2.48 17.85 -1.37
CA GLU A 171 2.25 18.25 0.02
C GLU A 171 0.81 18.73 0.16
N ILE A 172 0.01 18.09 1.00
CA ILE A 172 -1.41 18.40 1.17
C ILE A 172 -1.75 18.60 2.64
N TYR A 173 -2.22 19.81 2.99
CA TYR A 173 -2.51 20.17 4.39
C TYR A 173 -3.58 21.23 4.58
N GLY A 174 -4.13 21.29 5.80
CA GLY A 174 -5.19 22.26 6.13
C GLY A 174 -6.47 22.04 5.34
N CYS A 175 -6.67 20.82 4.83
CA CYS A 175 -7.90 20.39 4.17
C CYS A 175 -8.78 19.62 5.16
N ASP A 176 -9.99 19.25 4.76
CA ASP A 176 -10.78 18.25 5.50
C ASP A 176 -10.10 16.87 5.39
N THR A 177 -10.04 16.34 4.17
CA THR A 177 -9.26 15.13 3.83
C THR A 177 -8.21 15.48 2.79
N ALA A 178 -6.97 15.00 2.96
CA ALA A 178 -5.89 15.37 2.06
C ALA A 178 -6.08 14.74 0.66
N LEU A 179 -6.22 13.40 0.60
CA LEU A 179 -6.39 12.65 -0.64
C LEU A 179 -7.60 11.71 -0.55
N ARG A 180 -8.57 11.89 -1.45
CA ARG A 180 -9.78 11.09 -1.56
C ARG A 180 -9.78 10.30 -2.88
N LEU A 181 -9.73 8.97 -2.82
CA LEU A 181 -9.61 8.12 -4.00
C LEU A 181 -10.96 7.62 -4.54
N THR A 182 -12.02 7.59 -3.75
CA THR A 182 -13.38 7.25 -4.22
C THR A 182 -14.39 8.13 -3.49
N GLU A 183 -15.63 8.20 -3.96
CA GLU A 183 -16.62 9.11 -3.38
C GLU A 183 -18.01 8.45 -3.28
N PHE A 184 -18.64 8.57 -2.10
CA PHE A 184 -19.99 8.04 -1.86
C PHE A 184 -21.03 8.64 -2.79
N ALA A 185 -20.83 9.89 -3.20
CA ALA A 185 -21.70 10.57 -4.15
C ALA A 185 -21.70 9.92 -5.56
N ILE A 186 -20.76 9.02 -5.87
CA ILE A 186 -20.70 8.27 -7.12
C ILE A 186 -20.70 6.75 -6.83
N PRO A 187 -21.88 6.16 -6.52
CA PRO A 187 -21.96 4.73 -6.23
C PRO A 187 -21.45 3.87 -7.38
N GLY A 188 -20.60 2.89 -7.06
CA GLY A 188 -20.05 1.94 -8.04
C GLY A 188 -18.82 2.43 -8.81
N SER A 189 -18.30 3.65 -8.53
CA SER A 189 -17.01 4.08 -9.05
C SER A 189 -15.87 3.22 -8.54
N THR A 190 -14.86 2.98 -9.36
CA THR A 190 -13.67 2.21 -8.99
C THR A 190 -12.41 2.98 -9.30
N VAL A 191 -11.44 2.98 -8.38
CA VAL A 191 -10.11 3.50 -8.68
C VAL A 191 -9.11 2.37 -8.76
N GLU A 192 -8.32 2.34 -9.83
CA GLU A 192 -7.38 1.26 -10.06
C GLU A 192 -6.07 1.70 -10.72
N ASP A 193 -4.99 0.93 -10.53
CA ASP A 193 -3.68 1.23 -11.12
C ASP A 193 -3.19 2.64 -10.74
N VAL A 194 -3.09 2.91 -9.44
CA VAL A 194 -2.63 4.22 -8.94
C VAL A 194 -1.30 4.09 -8.23
N LEU A 195 -0.35 4.95 -8.61
CA LEU A 195 0.91 5.16 -7.91
C LEU A 195 0.79 6.41 -7.02
N VAL A 196 1.09 6.24 -5.74
CA VAL A 196 1.31 7.32 -4.79
C VAL A 196 2.74 7.25 -4.30
N GLU A 197 3.53 8.30 -4.50
CA GLU A 197 4.95 8.30 -4.17
C GLU A 197 5.39 9.63 -3.57
N GLY A 198 6.02 9.59 -2.39
CA GLY A 198 6.65 10.80 -1.82
C GLY A 198 5.65 11.85 -1.32
N LEU A 199 4.41 11.47 -1.00
CA LEU A 199 3.41 12.43 -0.54
C LEU A 199 3.62 12.80 0.94
N TYR A 200 3.29 14.04 1.30
CA TYR A 200 3.17 14.48 2.69
C TYR A 200 1.76 15.01 2.97
N LEU A 201 0.98 14.21 3.69
CA LEU A 201 -0.45 14.42 3.97
C LEU A 201 -0.60 14.78 5.45
N HIS A 202 -0.71 16.07 5.78
CA HIS A 202 -0.60 16.47 7.19
C HIS A 202 -1.51 17.61 7.63
N ASP A 203 -1.76 17.69 8.93
CA ASP A 203 -2.53 18.77 9.55
C ASP A 203 -3.90 19.02 8.86
N ASN A 204 -4.56 17.93 8.43
CA ASN A 204 -5.92 17.96 7.88
C ASN A 204 -6.96 17.72 8.99
N ALA A 205 -8.20 18.15 8.79
CA ALA A 205 -9.25 18.07 9.82
C ALA A 205 -9.79 16.64 10.05
N LEU A 206 -9.70 15.77 9.04
CA LEU A 206 -10.10 14.36 9.06
C LEU A 206 -8.95 13.45 8.61
N LEU A 207 -8.99 12.90 7.39
CA LEU A 207 -8.10 11.82 6.96
C LEU A 207 -6.90 12.32 6.17
N GLY A 208 -5.78 11.59 6.25
CA GLY A 208 -4.67 11.80 5.32
C GLY A 208 -5.01 11.28 3.93
N MET A 209 -5.19 9.96 3.81
CA MET A 209 -5.59 9.30 2.57
C MET A 209 -6.80 8.41 2.82
N ASP A 210 -7.79 8.51 1.95
CA ASP A 210 -9.05 7.78 2.10
C ASP A 210 -9.52 7.15 0.78
N CYS A 211 -9.86 5.86 0.87
CA CYS A 211 -10.61 5.13 -0.14
C CYS A 211 -11.93 4.62 0.44
N SER A 212 -12.90 5.54 0.55
CA SER A 212 -14.27 5.25 0.98
C SER A 212 -15.30 5.74 -0.05
N PRO A 213 -16.27 4.92 -0.49
CA PRO A 213 -16.53 3.53 -0.08
C PRO A 213 -15.57 2.48 -0.69
N GLY A 214 -14.72 2.88 -1.63
CA GLY A 214 -13.99 1.96 -2.51
C GLY A 214 -14.90 1.32 -3.58
N PRO A 215 -14.39 0.35 -4.36
CA PRO A 215 -13.10 -0.30 -4.19
C PRO A 215 -11.93 0.46 -4.83
N CYS A 216 -10.78 0.43 -4.17
CA CYS A 216 -9.47 0.72 -4.77
C CYS A 216 -8.76 -0.58 -5.18
N ARG A 217 -8.09 -0.64 -6.33
CA ARG A 217 -7.40 -1.86 -6.81
C ARG A 217 -6.01 -1.61 -7.37
N ARG A 218 -5.06 -2.50 -7.11
CA ARG A 218 -3.71 -2.41 -7.71
C ARG A 218 -3.07 -1.06 -7.45
N LEU A 219 -3.02 -0.68 -6.17
CA LEU A 219 -2.39 0.56 -5.72
C LEU A 219 -0.99 0.28 -5.20
N THR A 220 -0.05 1.16 -5.55
CA THR A 220 1.27 1.20 -4.93
C THR A 220 1.42 2.53 -4.21
N ILE A 221 1.65 2.48 -2.90
CA ILE A 221 1.87 3.64 -2.04
C ILE A 221 3.27 3.49 -1.47
N ARG A 222 4.17 4.43 -1.79
CA ARG A 222 5.55 4.38 -1.31
C ARG A 222 6.08 5.72 -0.84
N ASP A 223 7.00 5.68 0.11
CA ASP A 223 7.71 6.86 0.62
C ASP A 223 6.76 7.99 1.07
N THR A 224 5.56 7.63 1.53
CA THR A 224 4.47 8.58 1.82
C THR A 224 4.25 8.70 3.31
N ILE A 225 4.06 9.93 3.77
CA ILE A 225 3.86 10.27 5.17
C ILE A 225 2.47 10.83 5.36
N SER A 226 1.72 10.27 6.31
CA SER A 226 0.44 10.79 6.79
C SER A 226 0.53 11.15 8.27
N ALA A 227 0.36 12.43 8.61
CA ALA A 227 0.72 12.92 9.94
C ALA A 227 -0.19 14.00 10.52
N ARG A 228 -0.47 13.93 11.83
CA ARG A 228 -1.20 14.98 12.56
C ARG A 228 -2.58 15.31 11.97
N ASN A 229 -3.23 14.34 11.35
CA ASN A 229 -4.57 14.51 10.83
C ASN A 229 -5.61 14.31 11.96
N GLY A 230 -6.67 15.10 11.92
CA GLY A 230 -7.66 15.18 12.98
C GLY A 230 -7.22 15.96 14.22
N THR A 231 -8.17 16.15 15.14
CA THR A 231 -7.90 16.74 16.45
C THR A 231 -8.58 15.93 17.54
N GLY A 232 -8.00 15.92 18.75
CA GLY A 232 -8.57 15.26 19.92
C GLY A 232 -8.78 13.74 19.69
N ASN A 233 -9.98 13.25 20.02
CA ASN A 233 -10.35 11.85 19.88
C ASN A 233 -11.22 11.60 18.63
N ASN A 234 -10.91 12.28 17.52
CA ASN A 234 -11.63 12.08 16.27
C ASN A 234 -11.28 10.70 15.69
N THR A 235 -12.16 9.73 15.91
CA THR A 235 -11.89 8.32 15.62
C THR A 235 -11.88 7.95 14.15
N ALA A 236 -12.30 8.87 13.27
CA ALA A 236 -12.35 8.64 11.83
C ALA A 236 -11.17 9.29 11.10
N ALA A 237 -10.28 9.99 11.81
CA ALA A 237 -9.17 10.75 11.24
C ALA A 237 -7.92 9.88 11.09
N ASP A 238 -8.00 8.85 10.26
CA ASP A 238 -6.91 7.89 10.07
C ASP A 238 -5.81 8.45 9.17
N GLY A 239 -4.60 7.92 9.33
CA GLY A 239 -3.49 8.25 8.45
C GLY A 239 -3.76 7.76 7.02
N PHE A 240 -4.06 6.47 6.88
CA PHE A 240 -4.46 5.82 5.64
C PHE A 240 -5.68 4.94 5.91
N ALA A 241 -6.81 5.22 5.26
CA ALA A 241 -8.06 4.45 5.40
C ALA A 241 -8.51 3.88 4.06
N PHE A 242 -8.73 2.57 4.02
CA PHE A 242 -9.22 1.88 2.84
C PHE A 242 -10.37 0.94 3.21
N GLU A 243 -11.60 1.34 2.88
CA GLU A 243 -12.81 0.62 3.29
C GLU A 243 -13.14 -0.60 2.43
N SER A 244 -12.71 -0.60 1.17
CA SER A 244 -12.83 -1.77 0.29
C SER A 244 -11.85 -1.70 -0.89
N GLY A 245 -11.55 -2.86 -1.47
CA GLY A 245 -10.54 -2.97 -2.51
C GLY A 245 -9.69 -4.22 -2.44
N GLU A 246 -8.70 -4.32 -3.33
CA GLU A 246 -7.78 -5.44 -3.41
C GLU A 246 -6.40 -5.04 -3.96
N ASP A 247 -5.38 -5.83 -3.65
CA ASP A 247 -4.01 -5.68 -4.17
C ASP A 247 -3.43 -4.28 -3.91
N ILE A 248 -3.33 -3.92 -2.63
CA ILE A 248 -2.71 -2.65 -2.20
C ILE A 248 -1.33 -2.93 -1.63
N LEU A 249 -0.30 -2.33 -2.22
CA LEU A 249 1.08 -2.39 -1.76
C LEU A 249 1.44 -1.07 -1.08
N VAL A 250 1.92 -1.14 0.17
CA VAL A 250 2.36 0.00 0.97
C VAL A 250 3.80 -0.24 1.42
N GLU A 251 4.74 0.57 0.96
CA GLU A 251 6.17 0.42 1.25
C GLU A 251 6.77 1.71 1.81
N HIS A 252 7.64 1.61 2.81
CA HIS A 252 8.39 2.78 3.31
C HIS A 252 7.52 3.98 3.75
N CYS A 253 6.28 3.70 4.16
CA CYS A 253 5.32 4.73 4.54
C CYS A 253 5.31 4.96 6.06
N GLN A 254 4.90 6.16 6.47
CA GLN A 254 4.77 6.52 7.87
C GLN A 254 3.38 7.06 8.18
N ALA A 255 2.77 6.60 9.27
CA ALA A 255 1.52 7.15 9.79
C ALA A 255 1.71 7.55 11.26
N TYR A 256 1.63 8.85 11.57
CA TYR A 256 1.91 9.28 12.93
C TYR A 256 1.10 10.44 13.47
N ARG A 257 0.82 10.38 14.78
CA ARG A 257 0.11 11.42 15.52
C ARG A 257 -1.25 11.77 14.92
N ASN A 258 -1.89 10.83 14.24
CA ASN A 258 -3.26 11.00 13.76
C ASN A 258 -4.25 10.79 14.93
N ALA A 259 -5.38 11.48 14.89
CA ALA A 259 -6.43 11.33 15.91
C ALA A 259 -7.20 10.00 15.78
N GLY A 260 -7.16 9.38 14.60
CA GLY A 260 -7.62 8.02 14.35
C GLY A 260 -6.50 6.99 14.46
N ASP A 261 -6.60 5.96 13.62
CA ASP A 261 -5.64 4.89 13.43
C ASP A 261 -4.50 5.32 12.49
N GLY A 262 -3.35 4.67 12.57
CA GLY A 262 -2.24 4.94 11.66
C GLY A 262 -2.54 4.44 10.24
N PHE A 263 -2.68 3.11 10.12
CA PHE A 263 -3.05 2.42 8.88
C PHE A 263 -4.31 1.59 9.14
N ASP A 264 -5.39 1.80 8.39
CA ASP A 264 -6.64 1.03 8.46
C ASP A 264 -6.99 0.49 7.07
N PHE A 265 -6.71 -0.79 6.83
CA PHE A 265 -6.93 -1.45 5.54
C PHE A 265 -7.93 -2.60 5.67
N LYS A 266 -9.07 -2.42 4.99
CA LYS A 266 -10.13 -3.42 4.84
C LYS A 266 -10.11 -4.10 3.46
N THR A 267 -8.99 -3.96 2.76
CA THR A 267 -8.74 -4.47 1.41
C THR A 267 -8.15 -5.88 1.44
N ALA A 268 -8.53 -6.70 0.45
CA ALA A 268 -7.93 -8.03 0.27
C ALA A 268 -6.52 -7.92 -0.33
N GLY A 269 -5.61 -8.82 0.03
CA GLY A 269 -4.26 -8.85 -0.55
C GLY A 269 -3.39 -7.63 -0.20
N THR A 270 -3.68 -6.94 0.91
CA THR A 270 -2.91 -5.77 1.36
C THR A 270 -1.51 -6.18 1.81
N ARG A 271 -0.46 -5.53 1.33
CA ARG A 271 0.93 -5.80 1.72
C ARG A 271 1.56 -4.54 2.29
N LEU A 272 1.89 -4.54 3.57
CA LEU A 272 2.63 -3.48 4.24
C LEU A 272 4.07 -3.94 4.47
N SER A 273 5.04 -3.21 3.93
CA SER A 273 6.46 -3.53 4.11
C SER A 273 7.25 -2.29 4.54
N ARG A 274 8.03 -2.40 5.61
CA ARG A 274 8.85 -1.29 6.14
C ARG A 274 8.03 -0.05 6.44
N VAL A 275 6.83 -0.24 7.01
CA VAL A 275 6.00 0.86 7.47
C VAL A 275 6.32 1.20 8.93
N LEU A 276 6.17 2.48 9.27
CA LEU A 276 6.32 2.97 10.64
C LEU A 276 5.02 3.65 11.09
N SER A 277 4.34 3.06 12.07
CA SER A 277 3.15 3.64 12.70
C SER A 277 3.47 4.09 14.12
N TRP A 278 3.24 5.37 14.44
CA TRP A 278 3.49 5.83 15.81
C TRP A 278 2.68 7.01 16.34
N GLY A 279 2.44 7.00 17.65
CA GLY A 279 1.83 8.15 18.33
C GLY A 279 0.40 8.44 17.92
N ASN A 280 -0.27 7.53 17.19
CA ASN A 280 -1.67 7.70 16.81
C ASN A 280 -2.54 7.54 18.07
N VAL A 281 -3.61 8.31 18.16
CA VAL A 281 -4.48 8.30 19.35
C VAL A 281 -5.17 6.95 19.52
N ARG A 282 -5.41 6.23 18.41
CA ARG A 282 -6.00 4.90 18.41
C ARG A 282 -4.95 3.83 18.13
N ASN A 283 -5.17 2.98 17.13
CA ASN A 283 -4.33 1.82 16.84
C ASN A 283 -3.21 2.18 15.88
N GLY A 284 -2.14 1.38 15.90
CA GLY A 284 -1.04 1.54 14.96
C GLY A 284 -1.41 1.07 13.55
N ILE A 285 -1.72 -0.22 13.41
CA ILE A 285 -1.95 -0.88 12.12
C ILE A 285 -3.17 -1.80 12.26
N LYS A 286 -4.15 -1.66 11.38
CA LYS A 286 -5.36 -2.48 11.33
C LYS A 286 -5.50 -3.12 9.96
N LEU A 287 -5.68 -4.44 9.95
CA LEU A 287 -5.85 -5.26 8.76
C LEU A 287 -7.10 -6.12 8.95
N TRP A 288 -8.04 -6.07 8.01
CA TRP A 288 -9.37 -6.67 8.24
C TRP A 288 -9.74 -7.81 7.30
N ASN A 289 -8.95 -8.06 6.26
CA ASN A 289 -9.38 -8.91 5.16
C ASN A 289 -8.37 -10.02 4.87
N ILE A 290 -8.69 -10.86 3.89
CA ILE A 290 -7.86 -11.99 3.49
C ILE A 290 -6.58 -11.56 2.78
N GLY A 291 -5.53 -12.34 2.96
CA GLY A 291 -4.27 -12.23 2.23
C GLY A 291 -3.41 -11.04 2.64
N ALA A 292 -3.60 -10.50 3.83
CA ALA A 292 -2.84 -9.33 4.28
C ALA A 292 -1.46 -9.74 4.83
N THR A 293 -0.41 -9.01 4.42
CA THR A 293 0.96 -9.20 4.93
C THR A 293 1.48 -7.92 5.60
N LEU A 294 2.22 -8.11 6.69
CA LEU A 294 2.93 -7.04 7.39
C LEU A 294 4.37 -7.51 7.65
N GLU A 295 5.32 -6.83 7.05
CA GLU A 295 6.70 -7.31 6.93
C GLU A 295 7.68 -6.21 7.33
N ASN A 296 8.71 -6.54 8.10
CA ASN A 296 9.78 -5.60 8.47
C ASN A 296 9.25 -4.25 8.97
N SER A 297 8.17 -4.22 9.75
CA SER A 297 7.48 -2.99 10.10
C SER A 297 7.50 -2.71 11.59
N ILE A 298 7.27 -1.45 11.95
CA ILE A 298 7.34 -0.99 13.33
C ILE A 298 6.03 -0.30 13.70
N SER A 299 5.40 -0.77 14.79
CA SER A 299 4.24 -0.12 15.40
C SER A 299 4.56 0.24 16.85
N ARG A 300 4.54 1.53 17.18
CA ARG A 300 4.95 2.01 18.52
C ARG A 300 4.18 3.21 19.03
N ASP A 301 4.12 3.36 20.35
CA ASP A 301 3.59 4.58 20.99
C ASP A 301 2.14 4.93 20.61
N ASN A 302 1.35 3.97 20.10
CA ASN A 302 -0.05 4.22 19.78
C ASN A 302 -0.92 4.10 21.04
N GLY A 303 -2.00 4.87 21.10
CA GLY A 303 -2.85 4.98 22.29
C GLY A 303 -3.66 3.72 22.61
N LEU A 304 -4.00 2.94 21.58
CA LEU A 304 -4.62 1.61 21.65
C LEU A 304 -3.65 0.55 21.10
N ALA A 305 -4.19 -0.52 20.49
CA ALA A 305 -3.38 -1.64 20.08
C ALA A 305 -2.32 -1.29 19.03
N GLY A 306 -1.16 -1.94 19.12
CA GLY A 306 -0.11 -1.78 18.13
C GLY A 306 -0.52 -2.36 16.77
N VAL A 307 -1.09 -3.56 16.77
CA VAL A 307 -1.62 -4.23 15.59
C VAL A 307 -2.99 -4.86 15.87
N VAL A 308 -3.90 -4.72 14.92
CA VAL A 308 -5.26 -5.26 14.97
C VAL A 308 -5.50 -6.11 13.73
N LEU A 309 -5.91 -7.35 13.94
CA LEU A 309 -6.27 -8.29 12.89
C LEU A 309 -7.71 -8.74 13.07
N GLU A 310 -8.58 -8.48 12.11
CA GLU A 310 -10.01 -8.76 12.21
C GLU A 310 -10.34 -10.26 12.04
N ALA A 311 -11.47 -10.68 12.63
CA ALA A 311 -12.05 -11.99 12.37
C ALA A 311 -12.37 -12.22 10.88
N GLY A 312 -12.25 -13.48 10.42
CA GLY A 312 -12.52 -13.84 9.03
C GLY A 312 -11.40 -13.54 8.02
N GLY A 313 -10.32 -12.88 8.44
CA GLY A 313 -9.17 -12.59 7.58
C GLY A 313 -8.09 -13.67 7.60
N THR A 314 -7.11 -13.52 6.70
CA THR A 314 -5.91 -14.37 6.65
C THR A 314 -4.67 -13.48 6.60
N TYR A 315 -3.77 -13.69 7.56
CA TYR A 315 -2.71 -12.74 7.88
C TYR A 315 -1.35 -13.42 7.95
N THR A 316 -0.32 -12.74 7.43
CA THR A 316 1.08 -13.14 7.61
C THR A 316 1.88 -11.96 8.15
N LEU A 317 2.40 -12.09 9.37
CA LEU A 317 3.22 -11.08 10.03
C LEU A 317 4.63 -11.64 10.20
N THR A 318 5.62 -11.01 9.56
CA THR A 318 7.02 -11.43 9.63
C THR A 318 7.97 -10.28 9.96
N ASN A 319 8.92 -10.55 10.87
CA ASN A 319 10.01 -9.62 11.15
C ASN A 319 9.54 -8.22 11.59
N ASN A 320 8.49 -8.12 12.41
CA ASN A 320 7.99 -6.84 12.89
C ASN A 320 8.46 -6.53 14.33
N VAL A 321 8.45 -5.24 14.69
CA VAL A 321 8.57 -4.78 16.08
C VAL A 321 7.30 -4.05 16.48
N VAL A 322 6.64 -4.55 17.52
CA VAL A 322 5.44 -3.94 18.10
C VAL A 322 5.76 -3.60 19.55
N ALA A 323 5.97 -2.31 19.84
CA ALA A 323 6.49 -1.90 21.13
C ALA A 323 5.96 -0.59 21.68
N HIS A 324 5.77 -0.50 22.99
CA HIS A 324 5.27 0.71 23.67
C HIS A 324 3.88 1.17 23.22
N ASN A 325 3.04 0.27 22.74
CA ASN A 325 1.64 0.59 22.45
C ASN A 325 0.78 0.43 23.71
N ALA A 326 -0.32 1.18 23.76
CA ALA A 326 -1.35 1.05 24.78
C ALA A 326 -0.86 1.24 26.24
N LEU A 327 0.20 2.02 26.47
CA LEU A 327 0.79 2.19 27.80
C LEU A 327 -0.17 2.81 28.83
N GLU A 328 -1.09 3.66 28.36
CA GLU A 328 -2.08 4.32 29.23
C GLU A 328 -3.38 3.53 29.35
N THR A 329 -3.79 2.86 28.28
CA THR A 329 -5.09 2.18 28.18
C THR A 329 -5.05 0.72 28.62
N GLY A 330 -3.87 0.09 28.58
CA GLY A 330 -3.70 -1.33 28.87
C GLY A 330 -4.22 -2.26 27.78
N ASP A 331 -4.56 -1.73 26.60
CA ASP A 331 -4.86 -2.51 25.40
C ASP A 331 -3.64 -3.34 24.94
N TYR A 332 -3.82 -4.18 23.93
CA TYR A 332 -2.85 -5.19 23.54
C TYR A 332 -1.70 -4.64 22.69
N GLY A 333 -0.53 -5.27 22.76
CA GLY A 333 0.47 -5.09 21.70
C GLY A 333 -0.11 -5.49 20.35
N MET A 334 -0.80 -6.63 20.30
CA MET A 334 -1.59 -7.07 19.16
C MET A 334 -2.83 -7.83 19.62
N TYR A 335 -3.95 -7.67 18.93
CA TYR A 335 -5.09 -8.58 19.06
C TYR A 335 -5.56 -9.11 17.71
N VAL A 336 -6.13 -10.32 17.75
CA VAL A 336 -6.61 -11.06 16.57
C VAL A 336 -7.99 -11.61 16.83
N ALA A 337 -8.94 -11.32 15.94
CA ALA A 337 -10.32 -11.82 15.98
C ALA A 337 -10.98 -11.61 17.36
N TYR A 338 -10.98 -10.37 17.84
CA TYR A 338 -11.68 -10.02 19.08
C TYR A 338 -13.20 -10.23 18.95
N ASP A 339 -13.75 -10.03 17.75
CA ASP A 339 -15.18 -10.20 17.45
C ASP A 339 -15.51 -11.59 16.83
N PRO A 340 -16.44 -12.40 17.39
CA PRO A 340 -16.82 -13.71 16.86
C PRO A 340 -17.94 -13.66 15.80
N PRO A 341 -18.15 -14.71 14.95
CA PRO A 341 -17.57 -16.06 15.03
C PRO A 341 -16.65 -16.47 13.85
N ALA A 342 -16.30 -15.57 12.93
CA ALA A 342 -15.52 -15.96 11.76
C ALA A 342 -14.07 -16.29 12.15
N ALA A 343 -13.57 -17.44 11.68
CA ALA A 343 -12.20 -17.85 11.99
C ALA A 343 -11.19 -16.96 11.27
N ALA A 344 -10.12 -16.57 11.97
CA ALA A 344 -8.98 -15.87 11.38
C ALA A 344 -7.78 -16.82 11.28
N GLU A 345 -7.10 -16.83 10.14
CA GLU A 345 -5.85 -17.57 9.96
C GLU A 345 -4.66 -16.64 10.17
N LEU A 346 -3.73 -17.02 11.04
CA LEU A 346 -2.54 -16.22 11.34
C LEU A 346 -1.26 -17.05 11.22
N ARG A 347 -0.35 -16.55 10.37
CA ARG A 347 1.05 -16.92 10.33
C ARG A 347 1.88 -15.82 10.98
N LEU A 348 2.61 -16.15 12.05
CA LEU A 348 3.34 -15.17 12.85
C LEU A 348 4.76 -15.68 13.09
N PHE A 349 5.75 -15.10 12.41
CA PHE A 349 7.14 -15.57 12.50
C PHE A 349 8.12 -14.42 12.68
N ASN A 350 9.16 -14.60 13.49
CA ASN A 350 10.23 -13.63 13.64
C ASN A 350 9.78 -12.26 14.16
N ASN A 351 8.71 -12.13 14.94
CA ASN A 351 8.23 -10.83 15.44
C ASN A 351 8.69 -10.58 16.88
N ILE A 352 8.83 -9.31 17.26
CA ILE A 352 9.07 -8.88 18.64
C ILE A 352 7.88 -8.07 19.15
N PHE A 353 7.30 -8.52 20.27
CA PHE A 353 6.26 -7.79 21.01
C PHE A 353 6.82 -7.39 22.38
N ALA A 354 7.20 -6.13 22.57
CA ALA A 354 7.90 -5.72 23.78
C ALA A 354 7.39 -4.41 24.38
N PHE A 355 7.35 -4.30 25.70
CA PHE A 355 7.02 -3.07 26.41
C PHE A 355 5.63 -2.49 26.09
N ASN A 356 4.66 -3.30 25.65
CA ASN A 356 3.29 -2.84 25.42
C ASN A 356 2.48 -2.87 26.73
N GLY A 357 1.33 -2.17 26.75
CA GLY A 357 0.42 -2.16 27.90
C GLY A 357 -0.07 -3.55 28.32
N SER A 358 -0.43 -4.37 27.33
CA SER A 358 -0.67 -5.82 27.48
C SER A 358 0.09 -6.62 26.42
N GLY A 359 0.12 -7.95 26.58
CA GLY A 359 0.72 -8.88 25.62
C GLY A 359 -0.06 -8.99 24.30
N VAL A 360 -0.03 -10.18 23.72
CA VAL A 360 -0.77 -10.51 22.48
C VAL A 360 -2.05 -11.25 22.83
N TYR A 361 -3.18 -10.90 22.20
CA TYR A 361 -4.44 -11.61 22.32
C TYR A 361 -4.82 -12.37 21.05
N PHE A 362 -5.22 -13.63 21.21
CA PHE A 362 -5.80 -14.46 20.18
C PHE A 362 -7.22 -14.87 20.57
N GLY A 363 -8.20 -14.52 19.73
CA GLY A 363 -9.61 -14.87 19.92
C GLY A 363 -9.93 -16.37 19.78
N GLU A 364 -11.16 -16.75 20.12
CA GLU A 364 -11.62 -18.14 20.23
C GLU A 364 -11.53 -18.94 18.91
N HIS A 365 -11.57 -18.25 17.77
CA HIS A 365 -11.58 -18.86 16.44
C HIS A 365 -10.32 -18.57 15.62
N VAL A 366 -9.19 -18.32 16.29
CA VAL A 366 -7.90 -18.13 15.61
C VAL A 366 -7.27 -19.49 15.26
N LEU A 367 -6.93 -19.68 13.99
CA LEU A 367 -6.09 -20.75 13.49
C LEU A 367 -4.66 -20.23 13.42
N LEU A 368 -3.82 -20.66 14.36
CA LEU A 368 -2.50 -20.10 14.58
C LEU A 368 -1.38 -21.04 14.08
N TRP A 369 -0.43 -20.45 13.35
CA TRP A 369 0.89 -21.02 13.09
C TRP A 369 1.94 -19.98 13.44
N GLU A 370 2.59 -20.14 14.59
CA GLU A 370 3.64 -19.23 15.01
C GLU A 370 4.89 -19.94 15.50
N ASP A 371 6.04 -19.33 15.23
CA ASP A 371 7.34 -19.77 15.73
C ASP A 371 8.38 -18.65 15.64
N HIS A 372 9.46 -18.76 16.42
CA HIS A 372 10.57 -17.80 16.44
C HIS A 372 10.13 -16.35 16.76
N ASN A 373 9.17 -16.15 17.66
CA ASN A 373 8.76 -14.82 18.13
C ASN A 373 9.34 -14.53 19.52
N LEU A 374 9.59 -13.24 19.82
CA LEU A 374 9.97 -12.78 21.16
C LEU A 374 8.84 -11.98 21.82
N TYR A 375 8.53 -12.32 23.06
CA TYR A 375 7.49 -11.69 23.87
C TYR A 375 8.08 -11.08 25.15
N TYR A 376 7.92 -9.78 25.35
CA TYR A 376 8.47 -9.07 26.50
C TYR A 376 7.62 -7.83 26.86
N SER A 377 6.31 -8.00 26.94
CA SER A 377 5.37 -6.92 27.27
C SER A 377 4.86 -7.03 28.69
N ARG A 378 4.30 -8.19 29.07
CA ARG A 378 3.62 -8.36 30.36
C ARG A 378 3.93 -9.71 30.98
N GLU A 379 4.62 -9.69 32.12
CA GLU A 379 5.19 -10.89 32.74
C GLU A 379 4.16 -11.96 33.12
N ASP A 380 2.98 -11.55 33.60
CA ASP A 380 1.89 -12.44 33.99
C ASP A 380 0.98 -12.85 32.82
N SER A 381 1.11 -12.22 31.65
CA SER A 381 0.22 -12.42 30.49
C SER A 381 0.87 -11.92 29.19
N GLU A 382 1.88 -12.66 28.70
CA GLU A 382 2.55 -12.35 27.43
C GLU A 382 1.66 -12.73 26.24
N ILE A 383 0.91 -13.85 26.39
CA ILE A 383 -0.07 -14.33 25.41
C ILE A 383 -1.38 -14.60 26.14
N GLN A 384 -2.47 -14.05 25.61
CA GLN A 384 -3.83 -14.47 25.90
C GLN A 384 -4.38 -15.24 24.72
N ALA A 385 -4.88 -16.45 24.95
CA ALA A 385 -5.32 -17.33 23.87
C ALA A 385 -6.66 -17.98 24.19
N ALA A 386 -7.75 -17.27 23.88
CA ALA A 386 -9.10 -17.70 24.19
C ALA A 386 -9.45 -19.07 23.59
N PHE A 387 -8.88 -19.43 22.44
CA PHE A 387 -9.08 -20.73 21.79
C PHE A 387 -8.56 -21.94 22.59
N THR A 388 -7.73 -21.72 23.62
CA THR A 388 -7.21 -22.79 24.49
C THR A 388 -8.12 -23.10 25.68
N GLY A 389 -9.09 -22.23 25.98
CA GLY A 389 -9.84 -22.25 27.24
C GLY A 389 -9.03 -21.80 28.46
N ARG A 390 -7.73 -21.50 28.29
CA ARG A 390 -6.88 -20.81 29.26
C ARG A 390 -6.78 -19.34 28.87
N VAL A 391 -6.95 -18.45 29.84
CA VAL A 391 -6.99 -17.00 29.55
C VAL A 391 -5.59 -16.44 29.32
N ASP A 392 -4.61 -16.80 30.16
CA ASP A 392 -3.28 -16.16 30.17
C ASP A 392 -2.12 -17.17 30.20
N TYR A 393 -1.12 -16.93 29.37
CA TYR A 393 0.21 -17.54 29.39
C TYR A 393 1.24 -16.50 29.84
N SER A 394 1.84 -16.75 31.00
CA SER A 394 2.89 -15.91 31.56
C SER A 394 4.24 -16.13 30.86
N ARG A 395 5.20 -15.24 31.14
CA ARG A 395 6.61 -15.42 30.73
C ARG A 395 7.18 -16.77 31.14
N LEU A 396 6.83 -17.27 32.33
CA LEU A 396 7.25 -18.58 32.81
C LEU A 396 6.66 -19.71 31.96
N ASP A 397 5.39 -19.60 31.56
CA ASP A 397 4.73 -20.61 30.75
C ASP A 397 5.36 -20.72 29.36
N LEU A 398 5.73 -19.58 28.75
CA LEU A 398 6.46 -19.56 27.49
C LEU A 398 7.83 -20.23 27.66
N ASN A 399 8.61 -19.81 28.66
CA ASN A 399 9.99 -20.27 28.84
C ASN A 399 10.13 -21.71 29.37
N THR A 400 9.08 -22.24 30.00
CA THR A 400 9.02 -23.67 30.38
C THR A 400 8.48 -24.56 29.25
N GLY A 401 8.07 -23.95 28.13
CA GLY A 401 7.53 -24.64 26.97
C GLY A 401 6.06 -25.06 27.10
N LEU A 402 5.34 -24.60 28.13
CA LEU A 402 3.93 -24.95 28.33
C LEU A 402 3.06 -24.53 27.15
N TRP A 403 3.30 -23.33 26.61
CA TRP A 403 2.62 -22.85 25.40
C TRP A 403 2.75 -23.83 24.23
N TYR A 404 3.96 -24.31 23.97
CA TYR A 404 4.22 -25.31 22.93
C TYR A 404 3.60 -26.67 23.25
N ILE A 405 3.66 -27.12 24.50
CA ILE A 405 3.08 -28.39 24.93
C ILE A 405 1.56 -28.41 24.73
N GLU A 406 0.87 -27.31 25.04
CA GLU A 406 -0.59 -27.23 24.98
C GLU A 406 -1.12 -26.94 23.57
N THR A 407 -0.38 -26.18 22.76
CA THR A 407 -0.90 -25.70 21.46
C THR A 407 -0.14 -26.23 20.25
N GLY A 408 1.08 -26.73 20.42
CA GLY A 408 2.00 -27.07 19.34
C GLY A 408 2.66 -25.87 18.66
N ASN A 409 2.38 -24.64 19.10
CA ASN A 409 2.95 -23.40 18.56
C ASN A 409 4.18 -22.91 19.36
N GLY A 410 5.04 -22.12 18.73
CA GLY A 410 6.07 -21.36 19.44
C GLY A 410 7.21 -22.21 19.98
N ARG A 411 7.58 -23.28 19.29
CA ARG A 411 8.65 -24.20 19.73
C ARG A 411 9.99 -23.49 19.98
N HIS A 412 10.29 -22.47 19.18
CA HIS A 412 11.48 -21.63 19.26
C HIS A 412 11.16 -20.18 19.68
N SER A 413 9.89 -19.91 19.99
CA SER A 413 9.48 -18.63 20.57
C SER A 413 9.88 -18.58 22.05
N ALA A 414 10.16 -17.39 22.56
CA ALA A 414 10.60 -17.21 23.95
C ALA A 414 10.08 -15.90 24.53
N SER A 415 10.02 -15.84 25.86
CA SER A 415 9.81 -14.57 26.56
C SER A 415 11.09 -14.10 27.23
N ILE A 416 11.79 -13.20 26.55
CA ILE A 416 13.09 -12.66 26.95
C ILE A 416 13.23 -11.23 26.43
N ASP A 417 13.95 -10.39 27.18
CA ASP A 417 14.25 -9.03 26.77
C ASP A 417 14.95 -9.05 25.40
N PRO A 418 14.41 -8.37 24.36
CA PRO A 418 15.02 -8.33 23.04
C PRO A 418 16.37 -7.61 23.02
N ALA A 419 16.77 -6.94 24.12
CA ALA A 419 18.05 -6.25 24.26
C ALA A 419 18.27 -5.22 23.14
N PHE A 420 17.27 -4.36 22.95
CA PHE A 420 17.39 -3.21 22.05
C PHE A 420 18.46 -2.23 22.53
N ARG A 421 19.02 -1.48 21.58
CA ARG A 421 20.11 -0.52 21.82
C ARG A 421 19.70 0.60 22.76
N ASP A 422 18.56 1.24 22.51
CA ASP A 422 17.98 2.25 23.38
C ASP A 422 16.44 2.30 23.22
N PRO A 423 15.70 1.38 23.85
CA PRO A 423 14.25 1.34 23.73
C PRO A 423 13.56 2.59 24.29
N ALA A 424 14.18 3.30 25.24
CA ALA A 424 13.66 4.56 25.78
C ALA A 424 13.72 5.68 24.75
N ALA A 425 14.77 5.70 23.92
CA ALA A 425 14.88 6.59 22.75
C ALA A 425 14.19 6.06 21.49
N ARG A 426 13.50 4.90 21.57
CA ARG A 426 12.83 4.23 20.44
C ARG A 426 13.80 3.76 19.35
N ASP A 427 15.04 3.47 19.76
CA ASP A 427 16.02 2.76 18.95
C ASP A 427 15.91 1.25 19.20
N TYR A 428 15.22 0.57 18.29
CA TYR A 428 14.98 -0.87 18.35
C TYR A 428 16.00 -1.70 17.58
N HIS A 429 17.14 -1.12 17.19
CA HIS A 429 18.27 -1.94 16.75
C HIS A 429 18.73 -2.86 17.87
N LEU A 430 19.21 -4.05 17.51
CA LEU A 430 19.68 -5.04 18.47
C LEU A 430 21.03 -4.61 19.07
N ARG A 431 21.31 -5.01 20.31
CA ARG A 431 22.66 -4.96 20.89
C ARG A 431 23.42 -6.26 20.57
N PRO A 432 24.76 -6.28 20.69
CA PRO A 432 25.55 -7.49 20.40
C PRO A 432 25.21 -8.72 21.25
N ASP A 433 24.58 -8.53 22.41
CA ASP A 433 24.15 -9.59 23.33
C ASP A 433 22.68 -9.98 23.16
N SER A 434 22.02 -9.50 22.09
CA SER A 434 20.59 -9.73 21.90
C SER A 434 20.27 -11.19 21.63
N PRO A 435 19.23 -11.75 22.29
CA PRO A 435 18.75 -13.10 22.01
C PRO A 435 18.01 -13.22 20.67
N ALA A 436 17.73 -12.10 20.00
CA ALA A 436 17.10 -12.08 18.68
C ALA A 436 18.10 -12.41 17.55
N ILE A 437 19.40 -12.26 17.80
CA ILE A 437 20.47 -12.46 16.81
C ILE A 437 20.57 -13.95 16.46
N ASP A 438 20.55 -14.27 15.16
CA ASP A 438 20.62 -15.62 14.59
C ASP A 438 19.55 -16.58 15.12
N ALA A 439 18.45 -16.04 15.66
CA ALA A 439 17.41 -16.80 16.35
C ALA A 439 16.09 -16.88 15.57
N GLY A 440 16.01 -16.26 14.39
CA GLY A 440 14.83 -16.26 13.53
C GLY A 440 14.83 -17.36 12.48
N SER A 441 13.67 -17.59 11.87
CA SER A 441 13.50 -18.48 10.73
C SER A 441 13.85 -17.77 9.42
N THR A 442 14.98 -18.11 8.82
CA THR A 442 15.38 -17.59 7.49
C THR A 442 14.39 -17.93 6.38
N ALA A 443 13.65 -19.04 6.51
CA ALA A 443 12.65 -19.45 5.52
C ALA A 443 11.42 -18.52 5.49
N TRP A 444 11.15 -17.82 6.59
CA TRP A 444 10.03 -16.87 6.73
C TRP A 444 10.47 -15.41 6.75
N ALA A 445 11.78 -15.15 6.70
CA ALA A 445 12.31 -13.79 6.74
C ALA A 445 12.29 -13.14 5.34
N PRO A 446 11.89 -11.86 5.23
CA PRO A 446 12.10 -11.09 4.01
C PRO A 446 13.58 -10.92 3.66
N ALA A 447 13.86 -10.58 2.40
CA ALA A 447 15.24 -10.52 1.88
C ALA A 447 16.11 -9.41 2.50
N VAL A 448 15.49 -8.35 3.00
CA VAL A 448 16.15 -7.23 3.68
C VAL A 448 15.39 -6.86 4.94
N ASP A 449 16.01 -6.14 5.87
CA ASP A 449 15.39 -5.62 7.08
C ASP A 449 14.74 -4.22 6.88
N PHE A 450 14.34 -3.57 7.98
CA PHE A 450 13.76 -2.23 8.00
C PHE A 450 14.69 -1.17 7.36
N ASP A 451 15.99 -1.27 7.61
CA ASP A 451 17.02 -0.35 7.10
C ASP A 451 17.54 -0.74 5.70
N GLY A 452 17.07 -1.85 5.14
CA GLY A 452 17.51 -2.38 3.86
C GLY A 452 18.77 -3.24 3.94
N VAL A 453 19.19 -3.66 5.13
CA VAL A 453 20.28 -4.63 5.33
C VAL A 453 19.83 -6.00 4.84
N PRO A 454 20.59 -6.69 3.96
CA PRO A 454 20.25 -8.04 3.50
C PRO A 454 20.21 -9.05 4.64
N ARG A 455 19.31 -10.03 4.58
CA ARG A 455 19.22 -11.13 5.55
C ARG A 455 19.60 -12.48 4.92
N PRO A 456 20.20 -13.42 5.67
CA PRO A 456 20.79 -13.24 6.99
C PRO A 456 22.21 -12.62 6.90
N GLN A 457 22.66 -11.97 7.98
CA GLN A 457 24.05 -11.53 8.15
C GLN A 457 24.89 -12.53 8.96
N GLY A 458 24.23 -13.36 9.77
CA GLY A 458 24.86 -14.46 10.52
C GLY A 458 24.43 -15.85 10.03
N LEU A 459 24.21 -16.76 10.98
CA LEU A 459 23.77 -18.12 10.74
C LEU A 459 22.29 -18.20 10.33
N ALA A 460 21.45 -17.29 10.82
CA ALA A 460 20.03 -17.22 10.51
C ALA A 460 19.57 -15.76 10.45
N ALA A 461 18.34 -15.52 9.99
CA ALA A 461 17.76 -14.19 10.08
C ALA A 461 17.51 -13.84 11.54
N ASP A 462 17.62 -12.56 11.89
CA ASP A 462 17.29 -12.12 13.24
C ASP A 462 15.78 -12.00 13.45
N ILE A 463 15.34 -12.18 14.70
CA ILE A 463 13.95 -11.88 15.08
C ILE A 463 13.78 -10.35 15.12
N GLY A 464 12.66 -9.86 14.60
CA GLY A 464 12.29 -8.45 14.58
C GLY A 464 12.65 -7.72 13.29
N ALA A 465 12.45 -6.41 13.31
CA ALA A 465 12.52 -5.54 12.13
C ALA A 465 13.94 -5.21 11.68
N TYR A 466 14.94 -5.44 12.52
CA TYR A 466 16.34 -5.13 12.24
C TYR A 466 17.18 -6.39 12.18
N GLU A 467 18.13 -6.41 11.26
CA GLU A 467 19.19 -7.41 11.17
C GLU A 467 20.46 -6.82 11.80
N TRP A 468 21.04 -7.56 12.74
CA TRP A 468 22.27 -7.20 13.40
C TRP A 468 23.45 -7.34 12.44
N ILE A 469 24.30 -6.31 12.43
CA ILE A 469 25.54 -6.33 11.67
C ILE A 469 26.74 -6.03 12.56
N VAL A 470 27.81 -6.80 12.33
CA VAL A 470 29.12 -6.50 12.91
C VAL A 470 29.75 -5.37 12.12
N TRP A 471 29.63 -4.15 12.62
CA TRP A 471 30.21 -2.97 11.98
C TRP A 471 31.74 -3.04 11.91
N GLY A 472 32.28 -3.36 10.75
CA GLY A 472 33.65 -2.99 10.41
C GLY A 472 33.73 -1.48 10.17
N ASN A 473 34.10 -0.69 11.19
CA ASN A 473 34.47 0.74 11.12
C ASN A 473 33.77 1.59 10.02
N ARG A 474 32.43 1.70 10.04
CA ARG A 474 31.73 2.76 9.28
C ARG A 474 30.69 3.42 10.17
N VAL A 475 30.79 4.75 10.23
CA VAL A 475 30.01 5.63 11.09
C VAL A 475 28.63 5.84 10.45
N TRP A 476 27.57 5.59 11.22
CA TRP A 476 26.20 5.97 10.86
C TRP A 476 26.10 7.50 10.71
N MET A 477 25.59 7.96 9.57
CA MET A 477 25.02 9.30 9.46
C MET A 477 23.51 9.17 9.73
N PRO A 478 22.97 9.72 10.82
CA PRO A 478 21.53 9.68 11.05
C PRO A 478 20.82 10.36 9.88
N LEU A 479 19.77 9.71 9.39
CA LEU A 479 18.81 10.30 8.46
C LEU A 479 18.33 11.63 9.06
N LEU A 480 18.70 12.73 8.41
CA LEU A 480 18.10 14.03 8.66
C LEU A 480 16.61 13.90 8.29
N GLN A 481 15.75 13.88 9.32
CA GLN A 481 14.33 14.13 9.16
C GLN A 481 14.17 15.46 8.40
N ARG A 482 13.45 15.43 7.28
CA ARG A 482 12.95 16.64 6.61
C ARG A 482 11.61 17.04 7.22
#